data_AF-A0A353VYA5-F1
#
_entry.id   AF-A0A353VYA5-F1
#
_cell.length_a   1.000
_cell.length_b   1.000
_cell.length_c   1.000
_cell.angle_alpha   90.00
_cell.angle_beta   90.00
_cell.angle_gamma   90.00
#
_symmetry.space_group_name_H-M   'P 1'
#
loop_
_entity.id
_entity.type
_entity.pdbx_description
1 polymer ?
#
loop_
_entity_poly.entity_id
_entity_poly.type
_entity_poly.pdbx_seq_one_letter_code
_entity_poly.pdbx_strand_id
1 'polypeptide(L)' 'MKILIKDKNNSYSIDQGLGICISIPYNYNGDQPNFYNSPQGKSHSMQQDGFIGEISKGKGCKVVNIEQNIHCTG' A
#
# COMPACT_ATOMS: atom_id res chain seq x y z
N MET A 1 -4.72 -21.60 -1.27
CA MET A 1 -3.84 -22.77 -1.05
C MET A 1 -3.93 -23.18 0.41
N LYS A 2 -4.11 -24.47 0.72
CA LYS A 2 -4.14 -24.96 2.10
C LYS A 2 -2.79 -25.55 2.48
N ILE A 3 -2.21 -25.08 3.58
CA ILE A 3 -0.97 -25.58 4.17
C ILE A 3 -1.32 -26.33 5.45
N LEU A 4 -0.68 -27.48 5.66
CA LEU A 4 -0.76 -28.23 6.91
C LEU A 4 0.60 -28.19 7.59
N ILE A 5 0.64 -27.71 8.84
CA ILE A 5 1.84 -27.68 9.67
C ILE A 5 1.63 -28.62 10.86
N LYS A 6 2.59 -29.50 11.10
CA LYS A 6 2.63 -30.35 12.29
C LYS A 6 3.71 -29.82 13.22
N ASP A 7 3.36 -29.57 14.47
CA ASP A 7 4.30 -29.22 15.53
C ASP A 7 3.96 -30.01 16.79
N LYS A 8 4.91 -30.81 17.27
CA LYS A 8 4.74 -31.78 18.36
C LYS A 8 3.51 -32.67 18.11
N ASN A 9 2.52 -32.62 19.02
CA ASN A 9 1.28 -33.39 18.96
C ASN A 9 0.11 -32.61 18.31
N ASN A 10 0.38 -31.43 17.74
CA ASN A 10 -0.63 -30.57 17.14
C ASN A 10 -0.53 -30.56 15.62
N SER A 11 -1.68 -30.38 14.96
CA SER A 11 -1.78 -30.14 13.52
C SER A 11 -2.56 -28.87 13.27
N TYR A 12 -2.00 -27.98 12.46
CA TYR A 12 -2.57 -26.69 12.10
C TYR A 12 -2.86 -26.67 10.61
N SER A 13 -4.01 -26.11 10.24
CA SER A 13 -4.35 -25.84 8.83
C SER A 13 -4.39 -24.34 8.62
N ILE A 14 -3.61 -23.87 7.64
CA ILE A 14 -3.60 -22.48 7.19
C ILE A 14 -4.25 -22.46 5.81
N ASP A 15 -5.40 -21.80 5.69
CA ASP A 15 -6.02 -21.52 4.40
C ASP A 15 -5.61 -20.12 3.94
N GLN A 16 -4.72 -20.05 2.95
CA GLN A 16 -4.29 -18.77 2.39
C GLN A 16 -5.40 -18.03 1.63
N GLY A 17 -6.50 -18.70 1.28
CA GLY A 17 -7.69 -18.05 0.73
C GLY A 17 -8.46 -17.21 1.75
N LEU A 18 -8.19 -17.41 3.05
CA LEU A 18 -8.81 -16.68 4.16
C LEU A 18 -7.87 -15.62 4.76
N GLY A 19 -6.81 -15.25 4.04
CA GLY A 19 -5.88 -14.22 4.49
C GLY A 19 -6.59 -12.86 4.67
N ILE A 20 -6.29 -12.19 5.77
CA ILE A 20 -6.78 -10.83 6.06
C ILE A 20 -5.60 -9.87 5.98
N CYS A 21 -5.77 -8.76 5.24
CA CYS A 21 -4.79 -7.69 5.22
C CYS A 21 -4.84 -6.93 6.55
N ILE A 22 -3.70 -6.84 7.23
CA ILE A 22 -3.54 -6.08 8.48
C ILE A 22 -2.72 -4.80 8.30
N SER A 23 -2.38 -4.46 7.06
CA SER A 23 -1.64 -3.24 6.74
C SER A 23 -2.53 -2.02 6.95
N ILE A 24 -1.95 -0.98 7.55
CA ILE A 24 -2.64 0.30 7.70
C ILE A 24 -2.57 1.03 6.35
N PRO A 25 -3.70 1.55 5.83
CA PRO A 25 -3.74 2.19 4.52
C PRO A 25 -2.94 3.49 4.53
N TYR A 26 -2.18 3.70 3.46
CA TYR A 26 -1.48 4.95 3.21
C TYR A 26 -2.38 5.90 2.44
N ASN A 27 -2.75 7.02 3.05
CA ASN A 27 -3.62 8.02 2.45
C ASN A 27 -2.79 9.22 1.98
N TYR A 28 -2.12 9.07 0.83
CA TYR A 28 -1.28 10.13 0.28
C TYR A 28 -2.08 11.43 0.09
N ASN A 29 -1.50 12.55 0.55
CA ASN A 29 -2.13 13.87 0.57
C ASN A 29 -3.38 14.00 1.46
N GLY A 30 -3.62 13.03 2.34
CA GLY A 30 -4.74 13.06 3.27
C GLY A 30 -4.33 12.70 4.69
N ASP A 31 -5.34 12.58 5.55
CA ASP A 31 -5.14 12.18 6.95
C ASP A 31 -4.67 10.74 7.03
N GLN A 32 -3.65 10.51 7.85
CA GLN A 32 -3.03 9.22 8.06
C GLN A 32 -2.25 9.23 9.40
N PRO A 33 -1.95 8.06 9.98
CA PRO A 33 -1.10 7.99 11.16
C PRO A 33 0.36 8.32 10.80
N ASN A 34 0.96 9.16 11.63
CA ASN A 34 2.33 9.62 11.48
C ASN A 34 3.07 9.50 12.81
N PHE A 35 4.32 9.06 12.76
CA PHE A 35 5.18 9.01 13.92
C PHE A 35 5.59 10.44 14.33
N TYR A 36 5.06 10.92 15.46
CA TYR A 36 5.22 12.29 15.94
C TYR A 36 4.91 13.32 14.83
N ASN A 37 5.88 14.17 14.51
CA ASN A 37 5.76 15.25 13.54
C ASN A 37 6.34 14.84 12.17
N SER A 38 6.46 13.54 11.90
CA SER A 38 6.93 13.06 10.61
C SER A 38 6.01 13.56 9.50
N PRO A 39 6.52 14.04 8.36
CA PRO A 39 5.68 14.54 7.28
C PRO A 39 4.69 13.49 6.77
N GLN A 40 3.49 13.92 6.41
CA GLN A 40 2.55 13.09 5.66
C GLN A 40 3.16 12.71 4.32
N GLY A 41 2.87 11.49 3.86
CA GLY A 41 3.29 11.10 2.53
C GLY A 41 2.44 11.78 1.48
N LYS A 42 3.09 12.06 0.37
CA LYS A 42 2.53 12.85 -0.72
C LYS A 42 2.53 12.04 -1.99
N SER A 43 1.60 12.37 -2.86
CA SER A 43 1.60 11.87 -4.23
C SER A 43 1.28 12.99 -5.20
N HIS A 44 1.89 12.95 -6.37
CA HIS A 44 1.61 13.88 -7.45
C HIS A 44 1.66 13.15 -8.79
N SER A 45 0.94 13.68 -9.77
CA SER A 45 0.94 13.13 -11.13
C SER A 45 2.37 13.08 -11.67
N MET A 46 2.77 11.92 -12.19
CA MET A 46 4.06 11.75 -12.83
C MET A 46 4.14 12.65 -14.07
N GLN A 47 5.24 13.38 -14.21
CA GLN A 47 5.54 14.19 -15.38
C GLN A 47 6.89 13.76 -15.95
N GLN A 48 6.89 13.27 -17.19
CA GLN A 48 8.11 12.82 -17.85
C GLN A 48 7.94 12.93 -19.37
N ASP A 49 8.89 13.57 -20.06
CA ASP A 49 8.93 13.63 -21.55
C ASP A 49 7.61 14.09 -22.19
N GLY A 50 6.92 15.05 -21.55
CA GLY A 50 5.62 15.57 -22.01
C GLY A 50 4.41 14.69 -21.68
N PHE A 51 4.62 13.50 -21.11
CA PHE A 51 3.55 12.70 -20.51
C PHE A 51 3.18 13.26 -19.13
N ILE A 52 1.87 13.33 -18.87
CA ILE A 52 1.29 13.63 -17.56
C ILE A 52 0.43 12.44 -17.16
N GLY A 53 0.73 11.85 -16.00
CA GLY A 53 0.06 10.67 -15.44
C GLY A 53 -1.34 10.93 -14.90
N GLU A 54 -2.19 11.57 -15.69
CA GLU A 54 -3.58 11.87 -15.36
C GLU A 54 -4.55 11.23 -16.35
N ILE A 55 -5.71 10.82 -15.84
CA ILE A 55 -6.80 10.35 -16.68
C ILE A 55 -7.54 11.59 -17.20
N SER A 56 -7.61 11.75 -18.52
CA SER A 56 -8.39 12.81 -19.16
C SER A 56 -9.44 12.21 -20.09
N LYS A 57 -10.71 12.60 -19.91
CA LYS A 57 -11.86 12.11 -20.71
C LYS A 57 -11.92 10.58 -20.86
N GLY A 58 -11.53 9.84 -19.82
CA GLY A 58 -11.53 8.37 -19.80
C GLY A 58 -10.40 7.70 -20.60
N LYS A 59 -9.39 8.47 -21.04
CA LYS A 59 -8.20 7.99 -21.75
C LYS A 59 -6.93 8.33 -20.96
N GLY A 60 -5.86 7.55 -21.16
CA GLY A 60 -4.59 7.69 -20.43
C GLY A 60 -4.46 6.74 -19.25
N CYS A 61 -3.45 6.96 -18.40
CA CYS A 61 -3.19 6.18 -17.20
C CYS A 61 -2.93 7.12 -16.02
N LYS A 62 -3.50 6.80 -14.84
CA LYS A 62 -3.15 7.50 -13.60
C LYS A 62 -1.82 6.95 -13.12
N VAL A 63 -0.76 7.73 -13.30
CA VAL A 63 0.59 7.38 -12.84
C VAL A 63 1.04 8.48 -11.90
N VAL A 64 1.41 8.10 -10.67
CA VAL A 64 1.81 9.05 -9.64
C VAL A 64 3.21 8.74 -9.15
N ASN A 65 3.96 9.80 -8.87
CA ASN A 65 5.16 9.72 -8.03
C ASN A 65 4.72 9.85 -6.58
N ILE A 66 5.33 9.04 -5.71
CA ILE A 66 5.08 9.07 -4.27
C ILE A 66 6.32 9.52 -3.51
N GLU A 67 6.10 10.31 -2.47
CA GLU A 67 7.10 10.68 -1.47
C GLU A 67 6.61 10.11 -0.15
N GLN A 68 7.37 9.16 0.42
CA GLN A 68 6.97 8.51 1.66
C GLN A 68 8.17 8.28 2.57
N ASN A 69 7.92 8.41 3.87
CA ASN A 69 8.81 7.86 4.89
C ASN A 69 8.33 6.46 5.26
N ILE A 70 9.06 5.43 4.83
CA ILE A 70 8.67 4.03 4.93
C ILE A 70 8.59 3.50 6.38
N HIS A 71 9.17 4.21 7.35
CA HIS A 71 9.24 3.78 8.75
C HIS A 71 8.46 4.69 9.71
N CYS A 72 7.89 5.80 9.23
CA CYS A 72 7.23 6.78 10.07
C CYS A 72 5.72 6.88 9.81
N THR A 73 5.17 5.91 9.10
CA THR A 73 3.74 5.69 8.90
C THR A 73 3.46 4.24 9.25
N GLY A 74 2.66 4.07 10.29
CA GLY A 74 2.28 2.79 10.87
C GLY A 74 0.86 2.94 11.29
#